data_AF-A0A7J5EAK3-F1
#
_entry.id   AF-A0A7J5EAK3-F1
#
_cell.length_a   1.000
_cell.length_b   1.000
_cell.length_c   1.000
_cell.angle_alpha   90.00
_cell.angle_beta   90.00
_cell.angle_gamma   90.00
#
_symmetry.space_group_name_H-M   'P 1'
#
loop_
_entity.id
_entity.type
_entity.pdbx_description
1 polymer ?
#
loop_
_entity_poly.entity_id
_entity_poly.type
_entity_poly.pdbx_seq_one_letter_code
_entity_poly.pdbx_strand_id
1 'polypeptide(L)'
;MKAYKFLHIIYLLILFPFFNSVGKNVDAELITNVKSIQPGKEFWVALKLTAKQDWHTYWRNPGDSGLPTTIEWNLPEGFKHSEIFWTYPEVFVVEGIANFGYDKEELLLIKIIPPKNLQTNKSATLKAKANWLACRVECVP
;
A
#
# COMPACT_ATOMS: atom_id res chain seq x y z
N MET A 1 45.45 -17.43 36.13
CA MET A 1 45.42 -17.40 34.65
C MET A 1 44.18 -18.19 34.20
N LYS A 2 43.06 -17.52 33.92
CA LYS A 2 41.81 -18.13 33.44
C LYS A 2 41.42 -17.46 32.13
N ALA A 3 41.30 -18.27 31.09
CA ALA A 3 40.89 -17.87 29.75
C ALA A 3 39.39 -17.55 29.72
N TYR A 4 39.01 -16.43 29.11
CA TYR A 4 37.63 -16.17 28.69
C TYR A 4 37.57 -16.18 27.16
N LYS A 5 36.76 -17.10 26.66
CA LYS A 5 36.51 -17.42 25.26
C LYS A 5 35.14 -16.82 24.91
N PHE A 6 35.14 -15.91 23.94
CA PHE A 6 34.04 -15.48 23.06
C PHE A 6 32.64 -15.21 23.63
N LEU A 7 32.16 -13.97 23.42
CA LEU A 7 30.83 -13.78 22.84
C LEU A 7 30.80 -12.43 22.08
N HIS A 8 31.08 -12.48 20.78
CA HIS A 8 30.72 -11.37 19.89
C HIS A 8 29.20 -11.45 19.70
N ILE A 9 28.48 -10.57 20.39
CA ILE A 9 27.06 -10.33 20.14
C ILE A 9 26.98 -9.62 18.79
N ILE A 10 26.83 -10.38 17.72
CA ILE A 10 26.43 -9.86 16.42
C ILE A 10 24.97 -9.45 16.57
N TYR A 11 24.75 -8.16 16.76
CA TYR A 11 23.43 -7.55 16.65
C TYR A 11 23.05 -7.64 15.16
N LEU A 12 22.35 -8.71 14.79
CA LEU A 12 21.76 -8.85 13.46
C LEU A 12 20.65 -7.79 13.38
N LEU A 13 20.99 -6.61 12.83
CA LEU A 13 19.98 -5.68 12.34
C LEU A 13 19.15 -6.44 11.31
N ILE A 14 17.96 -6.89 11.74
CA ILE A 14 16.93 -7.35 10.82
C ILE A 14 16.53 -6.11 10.03
N LEU A 15 17.21 -5.88 8.91
CA LEU A 15 16.67 -5.11 7.81
C LEU A 15 15.40 -5.83 7.40
N PHE A 16 14.26 -5.42 7.96
CA PHE A 16 12.99 -5.68 7.29
C PHE A 16 13.16 -5.03 5.91
N PRO A 17 13.19 -5.79 4.81
CA PRO A 17 13.09 -5.17 3.52
C PRO A 17 11.70 -4.55 3.50
N PHE A 18 11.63 -3.23 3.70
CA PHE A 18 10.49 -2.46 3.25
C PHE A 18 10.35 -2.81 1.77
N PHE A 19 9.26 -3.49 1.40
CA PHE A 19 8.93 -3.80 0.01
C PHE A 19 8.51 -2.49 -0.66
N ASN A 20 9.47 -1.60 -0.87
CA ASN A 20 9.28 -0.39 -1.64
C ASN A 20 9.37 -0.77 -3.11
N SER A 21 8.26 -0.65 -3.84
CA SER A 21 8.33 -0.58 -5.29
C SER A 21 8.66 0.87 -5.64
N VAL A 22 9.93 1.13 -5.99
CA VAL A 22 10.32 2.44 -6.52
C VAL A 22 9.78 2.51 -7.94
N GLY A 23 8.66 3.21 -8.11
CA GLY A 23 8.11 3.44 -9.44
C GLY A 23 8.82 4.61 -10.10
N LYS A 24 8.73 4.69 -11.44
CA LYS A 24 9.35 5.80 -12.18
C LYS A 24 8.80 7.15 -11.73
N ASN A 25 7.49 7.21 -11.49
CA ASN A 25 6.74 8.45 -11.24
C ASN A 25 5.96 8.46 -9.92
N VAL A 26 5.58 7.28 -9.42
CA VAL A 26 4.84 7.08 -8.18
C VAL A 26 5.46 5.90 -7.46
N ASP A 27 5.90 6.10 -6.23
CA ASP A 27 6.38 5.00 -5.39
C ASP A 27 5.19 4.32 -4.71
N ALA A 28 5.24 2.99 -4.61
CA ALA A 28 4.15 2.19 -4.07
C ALA A 28 4.63 1.24 -2.96
N GLU A 29 3.88 1.23 -1.85
CA GLU A 29 4.13 0.38 -0.70
C GLU A 29 2.81 -0.17 -0.14
N LEU A 30 2.85 -1.39 0.39
CA LEU A 30 1.74 -1.95 1.15
C LEU A 30 2.07 -1.91 2.65
N ILE A 31 1.36 -1.10 3.42
CA ILE A 31 1.58 -0.92 4.86
C ILE A 31 0.39 -1.42 5.69
N THR A 32 0.63 -1.73 6.96
CA THR A 32 -0.39 -2.23 7.89
C THR A 32 -0.34 -1.48 9.23
N ASN A 33 -1.50 -1.34 9.88
CA ASN A 33 -1.58 -0.72 11.20
C ASN A 33 -1.26 -1.69 12.36
N VAL A 34 -1.00 -2.97 12.07
CA VAL A 34 -0.76 -4.01 13.07
C VAL A 34 0.55 -4.77 12.80
N LYS A 35 1.18 -5.26 13.86
CA LYS A 35 2.36 -6.15 13.77
C LYS A 35 1.99 -7.64 13.72
N SER A 36 0.77 -7.99 14.09
CA SER A 36 0.23 -9.35 14.08
C SER A 36 -1.29 -9.31 13.87
N ILE A 37 -1.84 -10.43 13.38
CA ILE A 37 -3.27 -10.59 13.09
C ILE A 37 -3.90 -11.59 14.04
N GLN A 38 -5.20 -11.46 14.28
CA GLN A 38 -5.97 -12.38 15.12
C GLN A 38 -7.09 -13.03 14.29
N PRO A 39 -7.45 -14.30 14.55
CA PRO A 39 -8.54 -14.96 13.85
C PRO A 39 -9.84 -14.15 13.95
N GLY A 40 -10.50 -13.89 12.81
CA GLY A 40 -11.76 -13.17 12.76
C GLY A 40 -11.72 -11.67 13.08
N LYS A 41 -10.56 -11.10 13.43
CA LYS A 41 -10.43 -9.67 13.76
C LYS A 41 -9.90 -8.89 12.57
N GLU A 42 -10.67 -7.90 12.12
CA GLU A 42 -10.26 -7.03 11.03
C GLU A 42 -9.07 -6.14 11.40
N PHE A 43 -8.27 -5.80 10.39
CA PHE A 43 -7.18 -4.83 10.48
C PHE A 43 -7.08 -4.02 9.19
N TRP A 44 -6.34 -2.92 9.23
CA TRP A 44 -6.17 -2.02 8.10
C TRP A 44 -4.88 -2.32 7.36
N VAL A 45 -5.00 -2.37 6.04
CA VAL A 45 -3.90 -2.31 5.09
C VAL A 45 -4.08 -1.05 4.26
N ALA A 46 -3.00 -0.35 3.96
CA ALA A 46 -3.02 0.76 3.01
C ALA A 46 -2.12 0.43 1.83
N LEU A 47 -2.61 0.65 0.61
CA LEU A 47 -1.74 0.92 -0.53
C LEU A 47 -1.33 2.39 -0.41
N LYS A 48 -0.08 2.61 -0.02
CA LYS A 48 0.54 3.92 0.05
C LYS A 48 1.12 4.23 -1.33
N LEU A 49 0.61 5.29 -1.95
CA LEU A 49 1.16 5.82 -3.20
C LEU A 49 1.78 7.19 -2.89
N THR A 50 2.99 7.42 -3.38
CA THR A 50 3.69 8.70 -3.21
C THR A 50 4.09 9.21 -4.59
N ALA A 51 3.34 10.17 -5.09
CA ALA A 51 3.65 10.81 -6.37
C ALA A 51 4.93 11.65 -6.26
N LYS A 52 5.79 11.56 -7.28
CA LYS A 52 6.96 12.44 -7.41
C LYS A 52 6.52 13.83 -7.82
N GLN A 53 7.42 14.80 -7.69
CA GLN A 53 7.14 16.19 -8.06
C GLN A 53 6.50 16.30 -9.46
N ASP A 54 5.42 17.09 -9.51
CA ASP A 54 4.57 17.36 -10.68
C ASP A 54 3.78 16.15 -11.21
N TRP A 55 3.84 14.99 -10.56
CA TRP A 55 3.00 13.84 -10.89
C TRP A 55 1.79 13.77 -9.97
N HIS A 56 0.70 13.20 -10.47
CA HIS A 56 -0.49 12.91 -9.68
C HIS A 56 -1.13 11.58 -10.08
N THR A 57 -1.90 11.02 -9.14
CA THR A 57 -2.82 9.90 -9.31
C THR A 57 -4.26 10.39 -9.14
N TYR A 58 -5.24 9.52 -9.35
CA TYR A 58 -6.64 9.92 -9.42
C TYR A 58 -7.50 9.36 -8.30
N TRP A 59 -8.52 10.14 -7.95
CA TRP A 59 -9.57 9.74 -7.05
C TRP A 59 -10.53 8.72 -7.69
N ARG A 60 -11.39 8.12 -6.86
CA ARG A 60 -12.45 7.21 -7.29
C ARG A 60 -13.32 7.78 -8.43
N ASN A 61 -13.55 9.09 -8.40
CA ASN A 61 -14.13 9.84 -9.50
C ASN A 61 -13.03 10.73 -10.08
N PRO A 62 -12.36 10.31 -11.16
CA PRO A 62 -11.19 11.02 -11.67
C PRO A 62 -11.51 12.34 -12.38
N GLY A 63 -12.78 12.55 -12.78
CA GLY A 63 -13.12 13.53 -13.81
C GLY A 63 -13.03 12.91 -15.21
N ASP A 64 -12.87 13.75 -16.23
CA ASP A 64 -13.03 13.32 -17.64
C ASP A 64 -11.81 12.58 -18.21
N SER A 65 -10.62 12.73 -17.60
CA SER A 65 -9.35 12.31 -18.22
C SER A 65 -8.51 11.32 -17.40
N GLY A 66 -9.04 10.79 -16.29
CA GLY A 66 -8.28 9.90 -15.40
C GLY A 66 -8.87 8.50 -15.23
N LEU A 67 -8.14 7.66 -14.50
CA LEU A 67 -8.58 6.32 -14.10
C LEU A 67 -8.29 6.11 -12.61
N PRO A 68 -9.27 5.62 -11.82
CA PRO A 68 -9.05 5.37 -10.40
C PRO A 68 -8.10 4.19 -10.21
N THR A 69 -7.34 4.23 -9.11
CA THR A 69 -6.53 3.09 -8.67
C THR A 69 -7.39 1.85 -8.43
N THR A 70 -6.94 0.71 -8.92
CA THR A 70 -7.56 -0.61 -8.73
C THR A 70 -6.61 -1.54 -8.00
N ILE A 71 -7.17 -2.45 -7.20
CA ILE A 71 -6.40 -3.47 -6.46
C ILE A 71 -7.09 -4.82 -6.64
N GLU A 72 -6.40 -5.73 -7.32
CA GLU A 72 -6.78 -7.13 -7.44
C GLU A 72 -6.09 -7.93 -6.34
N TRP A 73 -6.88 -8.43 -5.39
CA TRP A 73 -6.38 -9.16 -4.24
C TRP A 73 -6.23 -10.66 -4.52
N ASN A 74 -5.06 -11.21 -4.18
CA ASN A 74 -4.81 -12.65 -4.12
C ASN A 74 -4.48 -13.02 -2.68
N LEU A 75 -5.54 -13.12 -1.87
CA LEU A 75 -5.43 -13.37 -0.44
C LEU A 75 -5.35 -14.87 -0.13
N PRO A 76 -4.76 -15.25 1.01
CA PRO A 76 -4.85 -16.62 1.51
C PRO A 76 -6.32 -17.06 1.68
N GLU A 77 -6.56 -18.37 1.61
CA GLU A 77 -7.89 -18.94 1.72
C GLU A 77 -8.64 -18.44 2.97
N GLY A 78 -9.92 -18.07 2.78
CA GLY A 78 -10.81 -17.61 3.84
C GLY A 78 -10.62 -16.16 4.29
N PHE A 79 -9.54 -15.48 3.87
CA PHE A 79 -9.41 -14.04 4.07
C PHE A 79 -10.39 -13.27 3.17
N LYS A 80 -10.87 -12.14 3.66
CA LYS A 80 -11.73 -11.21 2.91
C LYS A 80 -11.15 -9.80 2.96
N HIS A 81 -11.58 -8.94 2.05
CA HIS A 81 -11.25 -7.52 2.06
C HIS A 81 -12.49 -6.65 1.85
N SER A 82 -12.44 -5.40 2.30
CA SER A 82 -13.41 -4.37 1.93
C SER A 82 -13.12 -3.75 0.56
N GLU A 83 -13.98 -2.83 0.12
CA GLU A 83 -13.61 -1.83 -0.88
C GLU A 83 -12.55 -0.86 -0.34
N ILE A 84 -12.03 -0.01 -1.22
CA ILE A 84 -11.10 1.07 -0.86
C ILE A 84 -11.87 2.19 -0.16
N PHE A 85 -11.39 2.58 1.02
CA PHE A 85 -11.77 3.80 1.71
C PHE A 85 -10.85 4.92 1.22
N TRP A 86 -11.40 5.76 0.35
CA TRP A 86 -10.70 6.87 -0.28
C TRP A 86 -10.61 8.08 0.66
N THR A 87 -9.44 8.70 0.72
CA THR A 87 -9.28 10.03 1.31
C THR A 87 -9.89 11.10 0.42
N TYR A 88 -10.11 12.30 0.97
CA TYR A 88 -10.61 13.42 0.18
C TYR A 88 -9.57 13.86 -0.86
N PRO A 89 -9.96 14.13 -2.12
CA PRO A 89 -9.03 14.47 -3.19
C PRO A 89 -8.69 15.96 -3.24
N GLU A 90 -7.65 16.28 -3.99
CA GLU A 90 -7.39 17.63 -4.51
C GLU A 90 -8.09 17.82 -5.86
N VAL A 91 -8.32 19.09 -6.26
CA VAL A 91 -8.90 19.45 -7.56
C VAL A 91 -7.80 20.03 -8.45
N PHE A 92 -7.59 19.42 -9.61
CA PHE A 92 -6.66 19.88 -10.63
C PHE A 92 -7.44 20.41 -11.84
N VAL A 93 -7.11 21.62 -12.30
CA VAL A 93 -7.72 22.19 -13.51
C VAL A 93 -6.67 22.26 -14.61
N VAL A 94 -6.87 21.48 -15.66
CA VAL A 94 -5.97 21.43 -16.83
C VAL A 94 -6.79 21.76 -18.06
N GLU A 95 -6.41 22.82 -18.78
CA GLU A 95 -7.12 23.29 -19.99
C GLU A 95 -8.65 23.46 -19.80
N GLY A 96 -9.07 23.85 -18.59
CA GLY A 96 -10.48 24.07 -18.26
C GLY A 96 -11.25 22.81 -17.83
N ILE A 97 -10.61 21.65 -17.81
CA ILE A 97 -11.18 20.38 -17.32
C ILE A 97 -10.76 20.16 -15.87
N ALA A 98 -11.72 19.92 -15.00
CA ALA A 98 -11.49 19.60 -13.60
C ALA A 98 -11.29 18.08 -13.42
N ASN A 99 -10.16 17.70 -12.82
CA ASN A 99 -9.84 16.35 -12.42
C ASN A 99 -9.69 16.28 -10.90
N PHE A 100 -9.93 15.11 -10.31
CA PHE A 100 -9.82 14.90 -8.87
C PHE A 100 -8.80 13.82 -8.57
N GLY A 101 -7.88 14.09 -7.64
CA GLY A 101 -6.79 13.16 -7.38
C GLY A 101 -5.84 13.57 -6.28
N TYR A 102 -4.59 13.13 -6.39
CA TYR A 102 -3.57 13.28 -5.36
C TYR A 102 -2.20 13.52 -6.01
N ASP A 103 -1.53 14.61 -5.64
CA ASP A 103 -0.20 15.01 -6.13
C ASP A 103 0.92 14.78 -5.09
N LYS A 104 0.56 14.13 -3.97
CA LYS A 104 1.42 13.86 -2.80
C LYS A 104 1.21 12.42 -2.32
N GLU A 105 1.58 12.16 -1.07
CA GLU A 105 1.27 10.90 -0.40
C GLU A 105 -0.24 10.72 -0.23
N GLU A 106 -0.73 9.57 -0.68
CA GLU A 106 -2.08 9.09 -0.47
C GLU A 106 -2.09 7.70 0.16
N LEU A 107 -3.10 7.43 1.00
CA LEU A 107 -3.31 6.15 1.64
C LEU A 107 -4.67 5.60 1.22
N LEU A 108 -4.65 4.63 0.30
CA LEU A 108 -5.85 3.92 -0.11
C LEU A 108 -6.09 2.79 0.89
N LEU A 109 -7.06 2.99 1.79
CA LEU A 109 -7.28 2.13 2.96
C LEU A 109 -8.21 0.96 2.65
N ILE A 110 -7.83 -0.25 3.06
CA ILE A 110 -8.61 -1.47 2.88
C ILE A 110 -8.64 -2.23 4.21
N LYS A 111 -9.83 -2.66 4.63
CA LYS A 111 -9.95 -3.61 5.74
C LYS A 111 -9.67 -5.01 5.24
N ILE A 112 -8.80 -5.75 5.92
CA ILE A 112 -8.58 -7.17 5.72
C ILE A 112 -9.17 -7.94 6.90
N ILE A 113 -9.92 -9.00 6.62
CA ILE A 113 -10.62 -9.82 7.61
C ILE A 113 -10.09 -11.25 7.51
N PRO A 114 -9.27 -11.71 8.48
CA PRO A 114 -8.85 -13.10 8.55
C PRO A 114 -10.02 -14.04 8.89
N PRO A 115 -9.98 -15.31 8.47
CA PRO A 115 -11.01 -16.26 8.84
C PRO A 115 -10.98 -16.57 10.35
N LYS A 116 -12.12 -16.91 10.93
CA LYS A 116 -12.24 -17.21 12.38
C LYS A 116 -11.45 -18.46 12.80
N ASN A 117 -11.22 -19.38 11.87
CA ASN A 117 -10.43 -20.60 12.06
C ASN A 117 -8.96 -20.46 11.63
N LEU A 118 -8.44 -19.23 11.51
CA LEU A 118 -7.04 -18.99 11.18
C LEU A 118 -6.12 -19.69 12.19
N GLN A 119 -5.16 -20.47 11.68
CA GLN A 119 -4.17 -21.13 12.53
C GLN A 119 -3.21 -20.11 13.15
N THR A 120 -3.05 -20.15 14.47
CA THR A 120 -2.11 -19.29 15.20
C THR A 120 -0.66 -19.75 14.97
N ASN A 121 0.30 -18.83 15.12
CA ASN A 121 1.74 -19.07 14.97
C ASN A 121 2.20 -19.45 13.54
N LYS A 122 1.41 -19.12 12.52
CA LYS A 122 1.80 -19.18 11.11
C LYS A 122 1.81 -17.79 10.49
N SER A 123 2.69 -17.57 9.52
CA SER A 123 2.67 -16.37 8.70
C SER A 123 1.57 -16.47 7.63
N ALA A 124 0.93 -15.35 7.34
CA ALA A 124 0.04 -15.19 6.20
C ALA A 124 0.64 -14.13 5.27
N THR A 125 0.78 -14.46 3.98
CA THR A 125 1.29 -13.52 2.98
C THR A 125 0.11 -12.94 2.21
N LEU A 126 -0.11 -11.63 2.31
CA LEU A 126 -1.09 -10.93 1.49
C LEU A 126 -0.43 -10.59 0.15
N LYS A 127 -1.08 -10.92 -0.96
CA LYS A 127 -0.64 -10.50 -2.29
C LYS A 127 -1.72 -9.66 -2.94
N ALA A 128 -1.29 -8.64 -3.67
CA ALA A 128 -2.15 -7.78 -4.44
C ALA A 128 -1.45 -7.36 -5.73
N LYS A 129 -2.22 -7.17 -6.79
CA LYS A 129 -1.81 -6.46 -7.99
C LYS A 129 -2.56 -5.13 -8.02
N ALA A 130 -1.83 -4.04 -7.86
CA ALA A 130 -2.39 -2.70 -7.95
C ALA A 130 -2.09 -2.10 -9.33
N ASN A 131 -3.05 -1.39 -9.90
CA ASN A 131 -2.86 -0.61 -11.13
C ASN A 131 -3.41 0.80 -10.87
N TRP A 132 -2.68 1.82 -11.31
CA TRP A 132 -3.07 3.22 -11.19
C TRP A 132 -2.58 3.97 -12.42
N LEU A 133 -3.24 5.09 -12.74
CA LEU A 133 -2.76 6.01 -13.76
C LEU A 133 -1.94 7.12 -13.09
N ALA A 134 -0.74 7.38 -13.60
CA ALA A 134 0.09 8.50 -13.17
C ALA A 134 0.20 9.53 -14.30
N CYS A 135 -0.12 10.79 -14.02
CA CYS A 135 -0.08 11.86 -15.01
C CYS A 135 0.74 13.06 -14.53
N ARG A 136 1.36 13.74 -15.49
CA ARG A 136 1.89 15.11 -15.34
C ARG A 136 1.14 16.00 -16.33
N VAL A 137 1.77 16.35 -17.45
CA VAL A 137 1.11 16.94 -18.64
C VAL A 137 0.60 15.83 -19.54
N GLU A 138 1.31 14.71 -19.60
CA GLU A 138 0.93 13.49 -20.29
C GLU A 138 0.74 12.35 -19.28
N CYS A 139 -0.11 11.40 -19.64
CA CYS A 139 -0.48 10.26 -18.80
C CYS A 139 0.28 9.00 -19.21
N VAL A 140 0.78 8.26 -18.22
CA VAL A 140 1.45 6.97 -18.42
C VAL A 140 0.83 5.90 -17.50
N PRO A 141 0.44 4.73 -18.05
CA PRO A 141 0.04 3.56 -17.25
C PRO A 141 1.21 2.96 -16.45
#